data_AF-A0A3Q3G686-F1
#
_entry.id   AF-A0A3Q3G686-F1
#
_cell.length_a   1.000
_cell.length_b   1.000
_cell.length_c   1.000
_cell.angle_alpha   90.00
_cell.angle_beta   90.00
_cell.angle_gamma   90.00
#
_symmetry.space_group_name_H-M   'P 1'
#
loop_
_entity.id
_entity.type
_entity.pdbx_description
1 polymer ?
#
loop_
_entity_poly.entity_id
_entity_poly.type
_entity_poly.pdbx_seq_one_letter_code
_entity_poly.pdbx_strand_id
1 'polypeptide(L)'
;FFLRFLSPPDVCLFLFQGNHVPNLALRGKAFQSSTLANGSASKAIDGRRDSTYYEGFCTHTLEETNPWWRLDLRETHAVTSVKVTNRGDCCAQRLDGAEIRIGNSAENNGNDNPKCASISHIGAGKTVTFYCEGGSVMGRFVNVIIPGPKKALTLCEVEVYAVHFALK
;
A
#
# COMPACT_ATOMS: atom_id res chain seq x y z
N PHE A 1 27.64 -50.57 -16.60
CA PHE A 1 27.92 -50.11 -17.99
C PHE A 1 26.81 -49.15 -18.38
N PHE A 2 26.94 -47.83 -18.44
CA PHE A 2 28.10 -46.94 -18.52
C PHE A 2 27.94 -45.81 -17.51
N LEU A 3 29.01 -45.51 -16.77
CA LEU A 3 29.19 -44.23 -16.09
C LEU A 3 29.66 -43.21 -17.14
N ARG A 4 29.05 -42.02 -17.17
CA ARG A 4 29.76 -40.80 -17.57
C ARG A 4 29.61 -39.77 -16.46
N PHE A 5 30.72 -39.55 -15.77
CA PHE A 5 30.99 -38.38 -14.96
C PHE A 5 31.17 -37.16 -15.87
N LEU A 6 30.41 -36.09 -15.62
CA LEU A 6 30.79 -34.70 -15.90
C LEU A 6 30.40 -33.85 -14.68
N SER A 7 31.22 -32.83 -14.40
CA SER A 7 31.46 -32.03 -13.18
C SER A 7 30.29 -31.25 -12.55
N PRO A 8 30.37 -30.85 -11.25
CA PRO A 8 29.33 -30.10 -10.50
C PRO A 8 29.47 -28.55 -10.59
N PRO A 9 28.47 -27.74 -10.20
CA PRO A 9 27.18 -28.08 -9.59
C PRO A 9 25.98 -27.50 -10.36
N ASP A 10 25.38 -28.29 -11.26
CA ASP A 10 24.11 -27.90 -11.85
C ASP A 10 22.95 -28.26 -10.91
N VAL A 11 22.30 -27.18 -10.48
CA VAL A 11 20.86 -27.08 -10.22
C VAL A 11 20.35 -28.01 -9.13
N CYS A 12 20.45 -27.52 -7.89
CA CYS A 12 19.51 -27.93 -6.86
C CYS A 12 18.10 -27.57 -7.36
N LEU A 13 17.34 -28.59 -7.75
CA LEU A 13 15.93 -28.50 -8.08
C LEU A 13 15.17 -28.14 -6.80
N PHE A 14 15.20 -26.86 -6.41
CA PHE A 14 14.40 -26.36 -5.32
C PHE A 14 12.95 -26.34 -5.77
N LEU A 15 12.15 -27.19 -5.13
CA LEU A 15 10.69 -27.15 -5.17
C LEU A 15 10.25 -25.71 -4.93
N PHE A 16 9.59 -25.09 -5.92
CA PHE A 16 8.92 -23.80 -5.78
C PHE A 16 7.80 -23.95 -4.74
N GLN A 17 8.12 -23.83 -3.45
CA GLN A 17 7.14 -23.39 -2.47
C GLN A 17 6.83 -21.94 -2.83
N GLY A 18 5.56 -21.68 -3.19
CA GLY A 18 5.11 -20.40 -3.72
C GLY A 18 5.62 -19.24 -2.87
N ASN A 19 6.39 -18.36 -3.51
CA ASN A 19 7.02 -17.21 -2.89
C ASN A 19 5.94 -16.16 -2.59
N HIS A 20 5.15 -16.36 -1.53
CA HIS A 20 4.11 -15.43 -1.14
C HIS A 20 4.76 -14.21 -0.50
N VAL A 21 4.95 -13.14 -1.28
CA VAL A 21 5.46 -11.87 -0.79
C VAL A 21 4.47 -11.35 0.28
N PRO A 22 4.90 -11.22 1.56
CA PRO A 22 4.00 -10.83 2.63
C PRO A 22 3.57 -9.36 2.48
N ASN A 23 2.31 -9.06 2.81
CA ASN A 23 1.85 -7.68 2.97
C ASN A 23 2.50 -7.08 4.22
N LEU A 24 3.39 -6.10 4.03
CA LEU A 24 4.11 -5.43 5.11
C LEU A 24 3.22 -4.53 5.96
N ALA A 25 2.09 -4.08 5.41
CA ALA A 25 1.21 -3.10 6.06
C ALA A 25 0.60 -3.62 7.36
N LEU A 26 0.35 -4.94 7.45
CA LEU A 26 -0.23 -5.61 8.63
C LEU A 26 0.62 -5.46 9.91
N ARG A 27 1.92 -5.15 9.76
CA ARG A 27 2.85 -4.97 10.89
C ARG A 27 3.08 -3.50 11.22
N GLY A 28 2.61 -2.59 10.38
CA GLY A 28 2.82 -1.16 10.52
C GLY A 28 1.90 -0.50 11.55
N LYS A 29 1.90 0.83 11.53
CA LYS A 29 0.93 1.66 12.27
C LYS A 29 0.41 2.75 11.35
N ALA A 30 -0.91 2.89 11.26
CA ALA A 30 -1.57 3.85 10.39
C ALA A 30 -2.02 5.11 11.15
N PHE A 31 -1.97 6.24 10.44
CA PHE A 31 -2.38 7.56 10.89
C PHE A 31 -3.10 8.28 9.75
N GLN A 32 -3.91 9.29 10.06
CA GLN A 32 -4.58 10.11 9.05
C GLN A 32 -4.78 11.54 9.55
N SER A 33 -4.98 12.48 8.64
CA SER A 33 -5.13 13.91 8.91
C SER A 33 -6.26 14.22 9.90
N SER A 34 -7.41 13.56 9.74
CA SER A 34 -8.58 13.70 10.59
C SER A 34 -9.41 12.42 10.55
N THR A 35 -10.35 12.23 11.48
CA THR A 35 -11.19 11.02 11.52
C THR A 35 -12.66 11.37 11.57
N LEU A 36 -13.43 10.86 10.62
CA LEU A 36 -14.89 10.92 10.65
C LEU A 36 -15.45 9.66 11.33
N ALA A 37 -16.24 9.87 12.39
CA ALA A 37 -16.94 8.80 13.11
C ALA A 37 -16.02 7.60 13.43
N ASN A 38 -16.40 6.40 13.04
CA ASN A 38 -15.64 5.17 13.28
C ASN A 38 -14.63 4.84 12.16
N GLY A 39 -14.30 5.79 11.28
CA GLY A 39 -13.38 5.59 10.15
C GLY A 39 -11.89 5.68 10.52
N SER A 40 -11.46 5.01 11.58
CA SER A 40 -10.07 5.07 12.07
C SER A 40 -9.03 4.59 11.05
N ALA A 41 -7.87 5.24 11.00
CA ALA A 41 -6.80 4.95 10.04
C ALA A 41 -6.34 3.49 9.97
N SER A 42 -6.39 2.75 11.10
CA SER A 42 -5.96 1.35 11.18
C SER A 42 -6.80 0.37 10.36
N LYS A 43 -8.01 0.77 9.93
CA LYS A 43 -8.89 -0.09 9.14
C LYS A 43 -8.31 -0.46 7.79
N ALA A 44 -7.54 0.45 7.18
CA ALA A 44 -6.88 0.19 5.91
C ALA A 44 -5.67 -0.76 5.99
N ILE A 45 -5.35 -1.34 7.16
CA ILE A 45 -4.25 -2.29 7.34
C ILE A 45 -4.66 -3.47 8.22
N ASP A 46 -5.96 -3.77 8.28
CA ASP A 46 -6.49 -4.82 9.14
C ASP A 46 -6.56 -6.19 8.45
N GLY A 47 -6.19 -6.25 7.17
CA GLY A 47 -6.16 -7.47 6.36
C GLY A 47 -7.47 -7.78 5.67
N ARG A 48 -8.46 -6.88 5.70
CA ARG A 48 -9.79 -7.10 5.12
C ARG A 48 -10.04 -6.14 3.98
N ARG A 49 -10.52 -6.67 2.86
CA ARG A 49 -10.90 -5.87 1.68
C ARG A 49 -12.40 -5.55 1.63
N ASP A 50 -13.12 -5.78 2.73
CA ASP A 50 -14.53 -5.41 2.83
C ASP A 50 -14.67 -3.90 2.57
N SER A 51 -15.52 -3.53 1.63
CA SER A 51 -15.50 -2.16 1.07
C SER A 51 -16.69 -1.31 1.49
N THR A 52 -17.50 -1.80 2.44
CA THR A 52 -18.67 -1.08 2.96
C THR A 52 -18.28 -0.18 4.14
N TYR A 53 -18.21 1.13 3.92
CA TYR A 53 -17.86 2.08 4.99
C TYR A 53 -18.89 2.06 6.12
N TYR A 54 -20.20 1.98 5.81
CA TYR A 54 -21.26 2.00 6.82
C TYR A 54 -21.25 0.77 7.75
N GLU A 55 -20.64 -0.33 7.33
CA GLU A 55 -20.40 -1.51 8.17
C GLU A 55 -19.09 -1.39 8.97
N GLY A 56 -18.34 -0.32 8.76
CA GLY A 56 -17.14 0.00 9.52
C GLY A 56 -15.88 -0.69 9.02
N PHE A 57 -15.78 -1.03 7.73
CA PHE A 57 -14.57 -1.66 7.20
C PHE A 57 -13.53 -0.68 6.64
N CYS A 58 -13.90 0.58 6.40
CA CYS A 58 -13.02 1.55 5.75
C CYS A 58 -12.60 2.70 6.68
N THR A 59 -11.45 3.31 6.39
CA THR A 59 -11.02 4.59 6.98
C THR A 59 -11.88 5.74 6.44
N HIS A 60 -11.92 6.88 7.12
CA HIS A 60 -12.57 8.07 6.59
C HIS A 60 -12.05 9.33 7.28
N THR A 61 -11.57 10.30 6.50
CA THR A 61 -11.23 11.65 7.00
C THR A 61 -12.45 12.56 7.08
N LEU A 62 -12.37 13.68 7.78
CA LEU A 62 -13.33 14.77 7.56
C LEU A 62 -13.17 15.32 6.13
N GLU A 63 -14.12 16.15 5.69
CA GLU A 63 -13.93 16.96 4.49
C GLU A 63 -12.94 18.09 4.83
N GLU A 64 -11.79 18.11 4.16
CA GLU A 64 -10.72 19.06 4.43
C GLU A 64 -9.87 19.32 3.18
N THR A 65 -8.89 20.22 3.29
CA THR A 65 -7.91 20.48 2.22
C THR A 65 -6.75 19.51 2.37
N ASN A 66 -6.39 18.83 1.27
CA ASN A 66 -5.28 17.87 1.23
C ASN A 66 -5.35 16.76 2.30
N PRO A 67 -6.48 16.04 2.46
CA PRO A 67 -6.56 14.91 3.39
C PRO A 67 -5.53 13.84 3.03
N TRP A 68 -4.95 13.24 4.07
CA TRP A 68 -3.92 12.23 3.91
C TRP A 68 -4.08 11.09 4.90
N TRP A 69 -3.60 9.92 4.47
CA TRP A 69 -3.42 8.74 5.28
C TRP A 69 -1.95 8.31 5.18
N ARG A 70 -1.35 7.88 6.28
CA ARG A 70 0.05 7.45 6.36
C ARG A 70 0.18 6.13 7.09
N LEU A 71 0.96 5.24 6.51
CA LEU A 71 1.49 4.04 7.15
C LEU A 71 2.95 4.25 7.56
N ASP A 72 3.26 3.96 8.83
CA ASP A 72 4.62 3.74 9.29
C ASP A 72 4.93 2.23 9.27
N LEU A 73 5.81 1.81 8.36
CA LEU A 73 6.28 0.43 8.24
C LEU A 73 7.28 0.03 9.34
N ARG A 74 7.63 0.96 10.25
CA ARG A 74 8.64 0.86 11.33
C ARG A 74 10.09 0.88 10.86
N GLU A 75 10.38 0.23 9.74
CA GLU A 75 11.70 0.21 9.12
C GLU A 75 11.63 0.56 7.63
N THR A 76 12.78 0.87 7.03
CA THR A 76 12.84 1.22 5.61
C THR A 76 12.82 -0.05 4.75
N HIS A 77 11.93 -0.09 3.77
CA HIS A 77 11.84 -1.17 2.79
C HIS A 77 11.99 -0.68 1.36
N ALA A 78 12.45 -1.57 0.47
CA ALA A 78 12.43 -1.36 -0.98
C ALA A 78 11.03 -1.66 -1.54
N VAL A 79 10.08 -0.74 -1.36
CA VAL A 79 8.68 -0.93 -1.74
C VAL A 79 8.55 -0.98 -3.27
N THR A 80 7.94 -2.05 -3.79
CA THR A 80 7.75 -2.26 -5.24
C THR A 80 6.34 -1.90 -5.69
N SER A 81 5.35 -2.21 -4.85
CA SER A 81 3.95 -1.97 -5.18
C SER A 81 3.09 -1.75 -3.96
N VAL A 82 2.02 -1.00 -4.17
CA VAL A 82 0.97 -0.72 -3.20
C VAL A 82 -0.36 -1.11 -3.82
N LYS A 83 -1.15 -1.93 -3.12
CA LYS A 83 -2.53 -2.25 -3.54
C LYS A 83 -3.49 -1.43 -2.71
N VAL A 84 -4.49 -0.86 -3.36
CA VAL A 84 -5.49 -0.02 -2.70
C VAL A 84 -6.88 -0.55 -3.02
N THR A 85 -7.68 -0.78 -1.98
CA THR A 85 -9.10 -1.12 -2.08
C THR A 85 -9.94 0.13 -1.81
N ASN A 86 -10.75 0.52 -2.79
CA ASN A 86 -11.61 1.70 -2.69
C ASN A 86 -12.95 1.35 -2.02
N ARG A 87 -13.66 2.38 -1.56
CA ARG A 87 -15.03 2.29 -1.03
C ARG A 87 -15.99 1.68 -2.06
N GLY A 88 -16.87 0.81 -1.60
CA GLY A 88 -17.81 0.05 -2.43
C GLY A 88 -19.27 0.49 -2.36
N ASP A 89 -19.71 1.01 -1.23
CA ASP A 89 -21.11 1.36 -0.98
C ASP A 89 -21.53 2.71 -1.58
N CYS A 90 -20.59 3.62 -1.80
CA CYS A 90 -20.80 4.85 -2.57
C CYS A 90 -19.46 5.52 -2.92
N CYS A 91 -19.55 6.63 -3.64
CA CYS A 91 -18.56 7.71 -3.55
C CYS A 91 -17.14 7.33 -4.02
N ALA A 92 -17.00 6.27 -4.82
CA ALA A 92 -15.73 5.75 -5.29
C ALA A 92 -14.87 6.82 -6.00
N GLN A 93 -15.51 7.74 -6.72
CA GLN A 93 -14.87 8.85 -7.42
C GLN A 93 -14.11 9.83 -6.51
N ARG A 94 -14.31 9.79 -5.18
CA ARG A 94 -13.59 10.68 -4.25
C ARG A 94 -12.08 10.42 -4.23
N LEU A 95 -11.66 9.19 -4.51
CA LEU A 95 -10.25 8.79 -4.53
C LEU A 95 -9.54 9.20 -5.83
N ASP A 96 -10.27 9.68 -6.83
CA ASP A 96 -9.71 10.09 -8.13
C ASP A 96 -8.76 11.28 -7.94
N GLY A 97 -7.55 11.14 -8.50
CA GLY A 97 -6.48 12.12 -8.37
C GLY A 97 -5.63 11.99 -7.10
N ALA A 98 -5.84 10.95 -6.29
CA ALA A 98 -4.98 10.67 -5.14
C ALA A 98 -3.56 10.29 -5.59
N GLU A 99 -2.58 10.52 -4.71
CA GLU A 99 -1.18 10.21 -4.94
C GLU A 99 -0.65 9.27 -3.86
N ILE A 100 0.09 8.25 -4.27
CA ILE A 100 0.86 7.37 -3.39
C ILE A 100 2.27 7.93 -3.32
N ARG A 101 2.72 8.26 -2.11
CA ARG A 101 4.05 8.84 -1.85
C ARG A 101 4.81 7.99 -0.86
N ILE A 102 6.09 7.75 -1.13
CA ILE A 102 6.89 6.79 -0.36
C ILE A 102 8.27 7.40 -0.08
N GLY A 103 8.70 7.33 1.17
CA GLY A 103 10.02 7.80 1.56
C GLY A 103 10.31 7.66 3.05
N ASN A 104 11.39 8.30 3.51
CA ASN A 104 11.86 8.22 4.89
C ASN A 104 11.62 9.52 5.68
N SER A 105 11.20 10.61 5.04
CA SER A 105 10.93 11.87 5.74
C SER A 105 9.55 11.85 6.38
N ALA A 106 9.49 12.33 7.62
CA ALA A 106 8.23 12.59 8.33
C ALA A 106 7.78 14.05 8.24
N GLU A 107 8.58 14.93 7.63
CA GLU A 107 8.23 16.35 7.41
C GLU A 107 6.94 16.47 6.61
N ASN A 108 6.12 17.48 6.94
CA ASN A 108 4.78 17.64 6.37
C ASN A 108 3.96 16.33 6.38
N ASN A 109 4.07 15.58 7.48
CA ASN A 109 3.45 14.25 7.63
C ASN A 109 3.88 13.21 6.59
N GLY A 110 5.00 13.40 5.89
CA GLY A 110 5.47 12.53 4.80
C GLY A 110 4.81 12.80 3.44
N ASN A 111 3.99 13.84 3.33
CA ASN A 111 3.25 14.17 2.10
C ASN A 111 4.16 14.75 1.00
N ASP A 112 5.39 15.15 1.32
CA ASP A 112 6.37 15.66 0.36
C ASP A 112 7.36 14.58 -0.12
N ASN A 113 7.24 13.35 0.39
CA ASN A 113 8.06 12.23 -0.11
C ASN A 113 7.82 12.00 -1.62
N PRO A 114 8.81 11.40 -2.33
CA PRO A 114 8.69 11.09 -3.75
C PRO A 114 7.39 10.36 -4.10
N LYS A 115 6.78 10.76 -5.22
CA LYS A 115 5.58 10.11 -5.72
C LYS A 115 5.95 8.75 -6.32
N CYS A 116 5.33 7.69 -5.79
CA CYS A 116 5.44 6.33 -6.33
C CYS A 116 4.46 6.14 -7.49
N ALA A 117 3.20 6.56 -7.33
CA ALA A 117 2.16 6.42 -8.35
C ALA A 117 1.02 7.43 -8.15
N SER A 118 0.24 7.67 -9.20
CA SER A 118 -1.02 8.42 -9.15
C SER A 118 -2.21 7.48 -9.33
N ILE A 119 -3.26 7.68 -8.53
CA ILE A 119 -4.52 6.96 -8.60
C ILE A 119 -5.47 7.75 -9.50
N SER A 120 -5.57 7.35 -10.77
CA SER A 120 -6.47 8.01 -11.72
C SER A 120 -7.93 7.71 -11.41
N HIS A 121 -8.26 6.43 -11.26
CA HIS A 121 -9.60 5.96 -10.88
C HIS A 121 -9.53 4.53 -10.32
N ILE A 122 -10.34 4.25 -9.29
CA ILE A 122 -10.60 2.88 -8.82
C ILE A 122 -12.11 2.73 -8.70
N GLY A 123 -12.69 1.76 -9.42
CA GLY A 123 -14.12 1.49 -9.36
C GLY A 123 -14.59 1.10 -7.95
N ALA A 124 -15.89 1.27 -7.67
CA ALA A 124 -16.47 0.97 -6.36
C ALA A 124 -16.13 -0.45 -5.89
N GLY A 125 -15.54 -0.56 -4.70
CA GLY A 125 -15.19 -1.82 -4.04
C GLY A 125 -14.08 -2.60 -4.74
N LYS A 126 -13.41 -2.00 -5.74
CA LYS A 126 -12.32 -2.65 -6.45
C LYS A 126 -11.00 -2.43 -5.74
N THR A 127 -10.10 -3.39 -5.94
CA THR A 127 -8.70 -3.32 -5.53
C THR A 127 -7.84 -3.16 -6.78
N VAL A 128 -6.94 -2.18 -6.76
CA VAL A 128 -5.98 -1.95 -7.86
C VAL A 128 -4.57 -1.94 -7.30
N THR A 129 -3.65 -2.54 -8.04
CA THR A 129 -2.20 -2.54 -7.73
C THR A 129 -1.53 -1.39 -8.46
N PHE A 130 -0.75 -0.61 -7.72
CA PHE A 130 0.08 0.47 -8.22
C PHE A 130 1.55 0.09 -8.06
N TYR A 131 2.28 0.04 -9.17
CA TYR A 131 3.72 -0.20 -9.18
C TYR A 131 4.45 1.14 -9.15
N CYS A 132 5.49 1.24 -8.33
CA CYS A 132 6.27 2.47 -8.27
C CYS A 132 7.10 2.68 -9.54
N GLU A 133 7.16 3.92 -10.01
CA GLU A 133 8.08 4.31 -11.09
C GLU A 133 9.53 3.95 -10.70
N GLY A 134 10.30 3.35 -11.63
CA GLY A 134 11.66 2.87 -11.36
C GLY A 134 11.74 1.51 -10.64
N GLY A 135 10.61 0.82 -10.45
CA GLY A 135 10.56 -0.57 -9.99
C GLY A 135 10.53 -0.75 -8.47
N SER A 136 11.31 0.04 -7.72
CA SER A 136 11.21 0.10 -6.26
C SER A 136 11.62 1.46 -5.69
N VAL A 137 10.97 1.87 -4.61
CA VAL A 137 11.28 3.10 -3.85
C VAL A 137 11.64 2.72 -2.42
N MET A 138 12.78 3.22 -1.93
CA MET A 138 13.17 3.04 -0.53
C MET A 138 12.34 3.96 0.37
N GLY A 139 11.59 3.39 1.31
CA GLY A 139 10.80 4.18 2.25
C GLY A 139 10.33 3.40 3.46
N ARG A 140 10.20 4.13 4.58
CA ARG A 140 9.54 3.69 5.81
C ARG A 140 8.08 4.14 5.86
N PHE A 141 7.79 5.31 5.28
CA PHE A 141 6.46 5.89 5.25
C PHE A 141 5.82 5.69 3.88
N VAL A 142 4.56 5.23 3.88
CA VAL A 142 3.70 5.17 2.70
C VAL A 142 2.51 6.08 2.96
N ASN A 143 2.38 7.12 2.15
CA ASN A 143 1.31 8.10 2.24
C ASN A 143 0.35 7.95 1.05
N VAL A 144 -0.94 8.12 1.31
CA VAL A 144 -1.97 8.37 0.30
C VAL A 144 -2.56 9.74 0.58
N ILE A 145 -2.42 10.67 -0.36
CA ILE A 145 -2.90 12.05 -0.23
C ILE A 145 -3.82 12.39 -1.40
N ILE A 146 -4.89 13.16 -1.13
CA ILE A 146 -5.74 13.72 -2.19
C ILE A 146 -5.50 15.24 -2.24
N PRO A 147 -4.71 15.76 -3.19
CA PRO A 147 -4.51 17.19 -3.32
C PRO A 147 -5.82 17.92 -3.67
N GLY A 148 -5.97 19.12 -3.12
CA GLY A 148 -7.06 20.04 -3.41
C GLY A 148 -7.99 20.30 -2.22
N PRO A 149 -8.87 21.31 -2.36
CA PRO A 149 -9.82 21.68 -1.32
C PRO A 149 -11.03 20.73 -1.30
N LYS A 150 -11.69 20.64 -0.14
CA LYS A 150 -12.97 19.94 0.05
C LYS A 150 -12.92 18.48 -0.42
N LYS A 151 -11.90 17.77 0.03
CA LYS A 151 -11.70 16.35 -0.25
C LYS A 151 -11.96 15.53 1.01
N ALA A 152 -12.43 14.30 0.81
CA ALA A 152 -12.55 13.30 1.86
C ALA A 152 -11.87 12.02 1.38
N LEU A 153 -10.92 11.51 2.17
CA LEU A 153 -10.17 10.31 1.86
C LEU A 153 -10.80 9.11 2.59
N THR A 154 -11.10 8.06 1.82
CA THR A 154 -11.58 6.76 2.31
C THR A 154 -10.74 5.67 1.66
N LEU A 155 -10.16 4.80 2.50
CA LEU A 155 -9.40 3.64 2.08
C LEU A 155 -9.96 2.43 2.83
N CYS A 156 -10.35 1.39 2.11
CA CYS A 156 -10.85 0.17 2.75
C CYS A 156 -9.72 -0.81 3.04
N GLU A 157 -8.70 -0.86 2.19
CA GLU A 157 -7.47 -1.62 2.46
C GLU A 157 -6.31 -1.04 1.68
N VAL A 158 -5.12 -1.02 2.30
CA VAL A 158 -3.85 -0.67 1.71
C VAL A 158 -2.83 -1.76 2.03
N GLU A 159 -2.35 -2.43 0.99
CA GLU A 159 -1.35 -3.49 1.10
C GLU A 159 -0.03 -3.01 0.49
N VAL A 160 1.08 -3.27 1.17
CA VAL A 160 2.40 -2.83 0.74
C VAL A 160 3.32 -4.03 0.55
N TYR A 161 3.97 -4.10 -0.60
CA TYR A 161 4.90 -5.18 -0.95
C TYR A 161 6.26 -4.60 -1.31
N ALA A 162 7.31 -5.32 -0.92
CA ALA A 162 8.70 -4.93 -1.15
C ALA A 162 9.48 -6.06 -1.81
N VAL A 163 10.65 -5.74 -2.38
CA VAL A 163 11.60 -6.75 -2.84
C VAL A 163 12.02 -7.59 -1.64
N HIS A 164 11.82 -8.91 -1.72
CA HIS A 164 12.38 -9.83 -0.74
C HIS A 164 13.82 -10.15 -1.17
N PHE A 165 14.80 -9.49 -0.53
CA PHE A 165 16.16 -9.99 -0.56
C PHE A 165 16.22 -11.17 0.40
N ALA A 166 16.04 -12.39 -0.10
CA ALA A 166 16.49 -13.56 0.62
C ALA A 166 18.02 -13.42 0.75
N LEU A 167 18.48 -12.99 1.93
CA LEU A 167 19.90 -13.07 2.26
C LEU A 167 20.23 -14.56 2.37
N LYS A 168 21.12 -14.97 1.46
CA LYS A 168 21.71 -16.30 1.19
C LYS A 168 21.64 -17.33 2.32
#